data_AF-A0A531KPQ9-F1
#
_entry.id   AF-A0A531KPQ9-F1
#
_cell.length_a   1.000
_cell.length_b   1.000
_cell.length_c   1.000
_cell.angle_alpha   90.00
_cell.angle_beta   90.00
_cell.angle_gamma   90.00
#
_symmetry.space_group_name_H-M   'P 1'
#
loop_
_entity.id
_entity.type
_entity.pdbx_description
1 polymer ?
#
loop_
_entity_poly.entity_id
_entity_poly.type
_entity_poly.pdbx_seq_one_letter_code
_entity_poly.pdbx_strand_id
1 'polypeptide(L)'
;MEVAEKATGSAGALLFDIKGHLPLVPCSRTMAPALETYVRDGWINRDERYRLVNFLDRKGVTSEFDLLTSDEIAKHPYYQEFLAPFGLRWYAAVKIAAGDDFWALSLQRSIQQGPFTPDEMRQLADLSRQLGSVAAVARAIGFGRADAALDAFSGTETPAVMLNRSGNVLRSNAPAERLLGRGLQITRRRLVSFDRTATDALDRSLKALLCSPDTAASMPPVPLPRLQG
;
A
#
# COMPACT_ATOMS: atom_id res chain seq x y z
N MET A 1 4.14 1.26 -13.06
CA MET A 1 5.49 1.69 -12.66
C MET A 1 6.36 2.08 -13.83
N GLU A 2 6.34 1.34 -14.94
CA GLU A 2 7.05 1.69 -16.19
C GLU A 2 6.84 3.14 -16.67
N VAL A 3 5.62 3.67 -16.54
CA VAL A 3 5.32 5.07 -16.88
C VAL A 3 6.11 6.05 -16.01
N ALA A 4 6.19 5.80 -14.71
CA ALA A 4 6.96 6.64 -13.79
C ALA A 4 8.45 6.56 -14.12
N GLU A 5 8.99 5.35 -14.28
CA GLU A 5 10.39 5.11 -14.67
C GLU A 5 10.78 5.91 -15.91
N LYS A 6 10.00 5.80 -16.99
CA LYS A 6 10.27 6.51 -18.26
C LYS A 6 10.11 8.01 -18.13
N ALA A 7 9.08 8.49 -17.44
CA ALA A 7 8.80 9.91 -17.30
C ALA A 7 9.87 10.66 -16.48
N THR A 8 10.52 9.97 -15.53
CA THR A 8 11.56 10.57 -14.68
C THR A 8 12.98 10.18 -15.10
N GLY A 9 13.12 9.47 -16.23
CA GLY A 9 14.41 8.95 -16.71
C GLY A 9 15.14 8.12 -15.66
N SER A 10 14.40 7.42 -14.80
CA SER A 10 14.97 6.62 -13.69
C SER A 10 15.33 5.21 -14.16
N ALA A 11 16.23 4.53 -13.46
CA ALA A 11 16.57 3.13 -13.74
C ALA A 11 15.45 2.17 -13.31
N GLY A 12 14.63 2.58 -12.35
CA GLY A 12 13.50 1.80 -11.88
C GLY A 12 12.57 2.60 -10.99
N ALA A 13 11.38 2.08 -10.74
CA ALA A 13 10.41 2.70 -9.86
C ALA A 13 9.61 1.67 -9.06
N LEU A 14 9.27 2.01 -7.81
CA LEU A 14 8.44 1.21 -6.91
C LEU A 14 7.41 2.10 -6.22
N LEU A 15 6.27 1.53 -5.82
CA LEU A 15 5.24 2.22 -5.05
C LEU A 15 5.03 1.52 -3.71
N PHE A 16 5.29 2.22 -2.61
CA PHE A 16 5.14 1.69 -1.26
C PHE A 16 3.96 2.33 -0.55
N ASP A 17 3.26 1.56 0.27
CA ASP A 17 2.37 2.11 1.29
C ASP A 17 3.17 2.35 2.57
N ILE A 18 3.32 3.62 2.95
CA ILE A 18 4.11 4.02 4.11
C ILE A 18 3.43 3.61 5.42
N LYS A 19 2.10 3.46 5.41
CA LYS A 19 1.35 3.00 6.58
C LYS A 19 1.21 1.46 6.59
N GLY A 20 1.96 0.75 5.73
CA GLY A 20 1.84 -0.68 5.44
C GLY A 20 0.58 -0.95 4.62
N HIS A 21 0.29 -2.20 4.25
CA HIS A 21 -1.00 -2.66 3.68
C HIS A 21 -1.11 -2.78 2.15
N LEU A 22 -0.03 -2.62 1.37
CA LEU A 22 -0.04 -3.17 0.01
C LEU A 22 0.39 -4.65 0.04
N PRO A 23 -0.45 -5.59 -0.41
CA PRO A 23 -0.12 -7.02 -0.41
C PRO A 23 1.06 -7.36 -1.33
N LEU A 24 1.23 -6.58 -2.39
CA LEU A 24 2.42 -6.59 -3.25
C LEU A 24 2.90 -5.16 -3.45
N VAL A 25 4.21 -4.97 -3.54
CA VAL A 25 4.83 -3.69 -3.91
C VAL A 25 4.83 -3.59 -5.44
N PRO A 26 4.02 -2.72 -6.07
CA PRO A 26 4.12 -2.50 -7.51
C PRO A 26 5.50 -1.96 -7.83
N CYS A 27 6.23 -2.63 -8.72
CA CYS A 27 7.55 -2.21 -9.18
C CYS A 27 7.62 -2.29 -10.71
N SER A 28 8.58 -1.57 -11.31
CA SER A 28 8.91 -1.77 -12.72
C SER A 28 9.65 -3.09 -12.92
N ARG A 29 9.63 -3.62 -14.14
CA ARG A 29 10.23 -4.93 -14.43
C ARG A 29 11.73 -4.95 -14.15
N THR A 30 12.41 -3.83 -14.36
CA THR A 30 13.84 -3.65 -14.04
C THR A 30 14.11 -3.78 -12.54
N MET A 31 13.14 -3.48 -11.68
CA MET A 31 13.27 -3.55 -10.23
C MET A 31 12.94 -4.91 -9.62
N ALA A 32 12.29 -5.80 -10.36
CA ALA A 32 11.83 -7.10 -9.82
C ALA A 32 12.97 -7.92 -9.18
N PRO A 33 14.16 -8.10 -9.81
CA PRO A 33 15.24 -8.88 -9.21
C PRO A 33 15.77 -8.30 -7.89
N ALA A 34 15.83 -6.97 -7.79
CA ALA A 34 16.27 -6.29 -6.57
C ALA A 34 15.22 -6.39 -5.47
N LEU A 35 13.93 -6.28 -5.81
CA LEU A 35 12.84 -6.45 -4.85
C LEU A 35 12.79 -7.89 -4.29
N GLU A 36 12.97 -8.89 -5.15
CA GLU A 36 13.04 -10.30 -4.72
C GLU A 36 14.20 -10.53 -3.74
N THR A 37 15.37 -9.99 -4.05
CA THR A 37 16.56 -10.07 -3.18
C THR A 37 16.34 -9.30 -1.88
N TYR A 38 15.71 -8.12 -1.93
CA TYR A 38 15.36 -7.32 -0.76
C TYR A 38 14.50 -8.11 0.23
N VAL A 39 13.49 -8.81 -0.28
CA VAL A 39 12.58 -9.63 0.53
C VAL A 39 13.28 -10.89 1.04
N ARG A 40 13.93 -11.65 0.15
CA ARG A 40 14.59 -12.92 0.50
C ARG A 40 15.65 -12.76 1.59
N ASP A 41 16.46 -11.71 1.49
CA ASP A 41 17.63 -11.52 2.36
C ASP A 41 17.30 -10.60 3.56
N GLY A 42 16.04 -10.17 3.70
CA GLY A 42 15.55 -9.42 4.85
C GLY A 42 16.13 -8.00 4.96
N TRP A 43 16.43 -7.36 3.84
CA TRP A 43 17.04 -6.03 3.77
C TRP A 43 16.18 -4.93 4.40
N ILE A 44 14.87 -5.17 4.57
CA ILE A 44 13.96 -4.28 5.29
C ILE A 44 14.46 -3.91 6.69
N ASN A 45 15.17 -4.81 7.37
CA ASN A 45 15.70 -4.58 8.71
C ASN A 45 16.99 -3.72 8.72
N ARG A 46 17.54 -3.42 7.54
CA ARG A 46 18.83 -2.71 7.35
C ARG A 46 18.69 -1.51 6.41
N ASP A 47 17.46 -1.20 5.98
CA ASP A 47 17.18 -0.09 5.07
C ASP A 47 16.94 1.19 5.88
N GLU A 48 17.98 2.01 6.01
CA GLU A 48 17.87 3.27 6.74
C GLU A 48 16.93 4.29 6.07
N ARG A 49 16.50 4.05 4.84
CA ARG A 49 15.62 4.99 4.12
C ARG A 49 14.23 5.08 4.75
N TYR A 50 13.83 4.15 5.62
CA TYR A 50 12.63 4.33 6.45
C TYR A 50 12.71 5.54 7.39
N ARG A 51 13.91 6.01 7.75
CA ARG A 51 14.11 7.25 8.53
C ARG A 51 13.76 8.50 7.72
N LEU A 52 13.71 8.40 6.40
CA LEU A 52 13.41 9.51 5.49
C LEU A 52 11.90 9.81 5.39
N VAL A 53 11.04 8.96 5.96
CA VAL A 53 9.57 9.13 5.96
C VAL A 53 9.15 10.48 6.55
N ASN A 54 9.82 10.97 7.60
CA ASN A 54 9.50 12.27 8.19
C ASN A 54 9.79 13.45 7.24
N PHE A 55 10.85 13.35 6.44
CA PHE A 55 11.17 14.36 5.44
C PHE A 55 10.17 14.30 4.28
N LEU A 56 9.87 13.09 3.82
CA LEU A 56 8.85 12.85 2.80
C LEU A 56 7.48 13.41 3.20
N ASP A 57 7.06 13.19 4.44
CA ASP A 57 5.76 13.65 4.94
C ASP A 57 5.65 15.18 4.92
N ARG A 58 6.72 15.87 5.34
CA ARG A 58 6.78 17.34 5.47
C ARG A 58 7.02 18.05 4.15
N LYS A 59 7.94 17.55 3.33
CA LYS A 59 8.40 18.21 2.10
C LYS A 59 7.67 17.73 0.85
N GLY A 60 6.99 16.58 0.91
CA GLY A 60 6.38 15.92 -0.25
C GLY A 60 7.39 15.16 -1.13
N VAL A 61 8.68 15.37 -0.94
CA VAL A 61 9.77 14.68 -1.62
C VAL A 61 10.95 14.50 -0.67
N THR A 62 11.75 13.46 -0.85
CA THR A 62 13.01 13.25 -0.12
C THR A 62 14.01 12.46 -0.95
N SER A 63 15.30 12.57 -0.64
CA SER A 63 16.37 11.74 -1.21
C SER A 63 17.33 11.27 -0.12
N GLU A 64 18.32 10.44 -0.48
CA GLU A 64 19.35 10.00 0.47
C GLU A 64 20.06 11.16 1.17
N PHE A 65 20.21 12.30 0.50
CA PHE A 65 20.91 13.48 1.05
C PHE A 65 20.16 14.22 2.16
N ASP A 66 18.88 13.90 2.40
CA ASP A 66 18.19 14.39 3.60
C ASP A 66 18.67 13.65 4.88
N LEU A 67 19.36 12.52 4.75
CA LEU A 67 19.82 11.69 5.87
C LEU A 67 21.34 11.45 5.87
N LEU A 68 21.92 11.20 4.70
CA LEU A 68 23.29 10.74 4.54
C LEU A 68 24.09 11.66 3.62
N THR A 69 25.35 11.87 3.94
CA THR A 69 26.34 12.49 3.06
C THR A 69 26.80 11.51 1.99
N SER A 70 27.42 12.04 0.91
CA SER A 70 27.99 11.19 -0.15
C SER A 70 29.03 10.19 0.37
N ASP A 71 29.83 10.58 1.37
CA ASP A 71 30.86 9.72 1.96
C ASP A 71 30.25 8.58 2.79
N GLU A 72 29.14 8.86 3.50
CA GLU A 72 28.40 7.83 4.22
C GLU A 72 27.76 6.85 3.23
N ILE A 73 27.11 7.34 2.17
CA ILE A 73 26.54 6.50 1.10
C ILE A 73 27.60 5.59 0.47
N ALA A 74 28.81 6.10 0.24
CA ALA A 74 29.90 5.34 -0.36
C ALA A 74 30.40 4.17 0.51
N LYS A 75 30.14 4.18 1.82
CA LYS A 75 30.61 3.16 2.77
C LYS A 75 29.47 2.34 3.38
N HIS A 76 28.23 2.78 3.23
CA HIS A 76 27.10 2.20 3.93
C HIS A 76 26.71 0.82 3.34
N PRO A 77 26.56 -0.24 4.17
CA PRO A 77 26.29 -1.61 3.71
C PRO A 77 25.08 -1.74 2.78
N TYR A 78 23.98 -1.06 3.09
CA TYR A 78 22.81 -1.01 2.22
C TYR A 78 23.11 -0.60 0.76
N TYR A 79 24.03 0.35 0.56
CA TYR A 79 24.37 0.82 -0.79
C TYR A 79 25.39 -0.10 -1.46
N GLN A 80 26.34 -0.63 -0.70
CA GLN A 80 27.44 -1.43 -1.25
C GLN A 80 27.07 -2.91 -1.46
N GLU A 81 26.35 -3.50 -0.51
CA GLU A 81 26.03 -4.92 -0.50
C GLU A 81 24.67 -5.23 -1.13
N PHE A 82 23.72 -4.28 -1.10
CA PHE A 82 22.39 -4.46 -1.71
C PHE A 82 22.22 -3.71 -3.02
N LEU A 83 22.37 -2.38 -3.06
CA LEU A 83 22.07 -1.61 -4.28
C LEU A 83 23.12 -1.79 -5.39
N ALA A 84 24.41 -1.78 -5.06
CA ALA A 84 25.49 -1.83 -6.04
C ALA A 84 25.49 -3.10 -6.92
N PRO A 85 25.18 -4.32 -6.43
CA PRO A 85 25.00 -5.51 -7.28
C PRO A 85 23.95 -5.36 -8.37
N PHE A 86 22.95 -4.48 -8.19
CA PHE A 86 21.94 -4.16 -9.21
C PHE A 86 22.29 -2.91 -10.04
N GLY A 87 23.50 -2.36 -9.87
CA GLY A 87 23.93 -1.12 -10.52
C GLY A 87 23.23 0.14 -10.00
N LEU A 88 22.52 0.04 -8.87
CA LEU A 88 21.76 1.13 -8.26
C LEU A 88 22.57 1.87 -7.20
N ARG A 89 22.24 3.12 -6.95
CA ARG A 89 22.82 3.88 -5.82
C ARG A 89 21.94 5.00 -5.32
N TRP A 90 21.31 5.73 -6.23
CA TRP A 90 20.62 6.96 -5.89
C TRP A 90 19.11 6.75 -5.91
N TYR A 91 18.40 7.53 -5.11
CA TYR A 91 16.96 7.43 -5.00
C TYR A 91 16.33 8.78 -4.67
N ALA A 92 15.09 8.93 -5.12
CA ALA A 92 14.18 9.95 -4.61
C ALA A 92 12.83 9.29 -4.30
N ALA A 93 12.17 9.74 -3.24
CA ALA A 93 10.80 9.33 -2.93
C ALA A 93 9.86 10.54 -3.06
N VAL A 94 8.70 10.32 -3.69
CA VAL A 94 7.65 11.31 -3.90
C VAL A 94 6.41 10.88 -3.13
N LYS A 95 5.86 11.78 -2.31
CA LYS A 95 4.67 11.53 -1.51
C LYS A 95 3.44 11.58 -2.39
N ILE A 96 2.57 10.59 -2.23
CA ILE A 96 1.22 10.55 -2.77
C ILE A 96 0.29 10.35 -1.59
N ALA A 97 -0.56 11.33 -1.29
CA ALA A 97 -1.44 11.25 -0.13
C ALA A 97 -2.86 11.69 -0.46
N ALA A 98 -3.85 10.95 0.05
CA ALA A 98 -5.27 11.28 -0.07
C ALA A 98 -6.01 10.82 1.19
N GLY A 99 -6.46 11.78 2.02
CA GLY A 99 -7.05 11.48 3.32
C GLY A 99 -6.06 10.72 4.22
N ASP A 100 -6.46 9.55 4.71
CA ASP A 100 -5.61 8.70 5.55
C ASP A 100 -4.51 7.96 4.77
N ASP A 101 -4.57 7.96 3.45
CA ASP A 101 -3.68 7.19 2.60
C ASP A 101 -2.35 7.94 2.41
N PHE A 102 -1.23 7.22 2.54
CA PHE A 102 0.10 7.76 2.33
C PHE A 102 0.99 6.73 1.63
N TRP A 103 1.23 6.97 0.34
CA TRP A 103 2.14 6.19 -0.48
C TRP A 103 3.41 6.96 -0.81
N ALA A 104 4.48 6.22 -1.07
CA ALA A 104 5.74 6.74 -1.57
C ALA A 104 6.04 6.14 -2.94
N LEU A 105 6.06 6.99 -3.97
CA LEU A 105 6.63 6.64 -5.26
C LEU A 105 8.15 6.74 -5.13
N SER A 106 8.82 5.61 -5.08
CA SER A 106 10.26 5.48 -4.99
C SER A 106 10.88 5.35 -6.37
N LEU A 107 11.71 6.31 -6.74
CA LEU A 107 12.43 6.37 -8.01
C LEU A 107 13.89 6.00 -7.74
N GLN A 108 14.40 5.02 -8.47
CA GLN A 108 15.76 4.50 -8.31
C GLN A 108 16.62 4.92 -9.50
N ARG A 109 17.85 5.35 -9.24
CA ARG A 109 18.84 5.75 -10.24
C ARG A 109 20.10 4.90 -10.11
N SER A 110 20.69 4.61 -11.27
CA SER A 110 21.95 3.90 -11.36
C SER A 110 23.12 4.79 -10.93
N ILE A 111 24.27 4.17 -10.67
CA ILE A 111 25.51 4.91 -10.36
C ILE A 111 25.83 5.93 -11.45
N GLN A 112 25.65 5.56 -12.73
CA GLN A 112 25.97 6.39 -13.89
C GLN A 112 25.01 7.56 -14.08
N GLN A 113 23.75 7.42 -13.64
CA GLN A 113 22.77 8.51 -13.72
C GLN A 113 23.05 9.63 -12.72
N GLY A 114 23.81 9.35 -11.66
CA GLY A 114 24.03 10.31 -10.59
C GLY A 114 22.78 10.55 -9.74
N PRO A 115 22.91 11.33 -8.66
CA PRO A 115 21.78 11.69 -7.82
C PRO A 115 20.79 12.61 -8.53
N PHE A 116 19.60 12.74 -7.94
CA PHE A 116 18.64 13.77 -8.37
C PHE A 116 19.18 15.17 -8.07
N THR A 117 19.13 16.04 -9.06
CA THR A 117 19.55 17.43 -8.94
C THR A 117 18.56 18.24 -8.10
N PRO A 118 18.97 19.39 -7.53
CA PRO A 118 18.05 20.25 -6.79
C PRO A 118 16.82 20.68 -7.61
N ASP A 119 16.97 20.86 -8.91
CA ASP A 119 15.90 21.26 -9.83
C ASP A 119 14.90 20.12 -10.04
N GLU A 120 15.40 18.90 -10.25
CA GLU A 120 14.56 17.70 -10.34
C GLU A 120 13.81 17.46 -9.02
N MET A 121 14.46 17.63 -7.88
CA MET A 121 13.81 17.51 -6.57
C MET A 121 12.67 18.52 -6.40
N ARG A 122 12.82 19.76 -6.89
CA ARG A 122 11.72 20.75 -6.89
C ARG A 122 10.56 20.30 -7.78
N GLN A 123 10.84 19.81 -8.99
CA GLN A 123 9.80 19.30 -9.89
C GLN A 123 9.05 18.09 -9.29
N LEU A 124 9.75 17.20 -8.61
CA LEU A 124 9.15 16.07 -7.91
C LEU A 124 8.28 16.51 -6.71
N ALA A 125 8.69 17.56 -5.99
CA ALA A 125 7.85 18.16 -4.94
C ALA A 125 6.56 18.77 -5.51
N ASP A 126 6.65 19.40 -6.68
CA ASP A 126 5.49 19.95 -7.40
C ASP A 126 4.54 18.84 -7.85
N LEU A 127 5.10 17.75 -8.39
CA LEU A 127 4.35 16.55 -8.75
C LEU A 127 3.63 15.96 -7.52
N SER A 128 4.29 15.88 -6.35
CA SER A 128 3.65 15.39 -5.12
C SER A 128 2.37 16.16 -4.78
N ARG A 129 2.37 17.49 -4.94
CA ARG A 129 1.20 18.34 -4.67
C ARG A 129 0.04 18.04 -5.62
N GLN A 130 0.33 17.67 -6.86
CA GLN A 130 -0.68 17.33 -7.88
C GLN A 130 -1.19 15.89 -7.74
N LEU A 131 -0.33 14.96 -7.29
CA LEU A 131 -0.72 13.55 -7.17
C LEU A 131 -1.78 13.31 -6.09
N GLY A 132 -1.91 14.19 -5.09
CA GLY A 132 -2.96 14.09 -4.09
C GLY A 132 -4.38 14.11 -4.68
N SER A 133 -4.64 14.98 -5.65
CA SER A 133 -5.95 15.02 -6.32
C SER A 133 -6.17 13.80 -7.21
N VAL A 134 -5.14 13.31 -7.89
CA VAL A 134 -5.21 12.08 -8.70
C VAL A 134 -5.56 10.87 -7.82
N ALA A 135 -4.92 10.75 -6.66
CA ALA A 135 -5.21 9.70 -5.70
C ALA A 135 -6.64 9.80 -5.15
N ALA A 136 -7.12 11.02 -4.85
CA ALA A 136 -8.50 11.23 -4.41
C ALA A 136 -9.53 10.82 -5.48
N VAL A 137 -9.29 11.17 -6.75
CA VAL A 137 -10.15 10.78 -7.87
C VAL A 137 -10.14 9.26 -8.07
N ALA A 138 -8.96 8.62 -8.05
CA ALA A 138 -8.85 7.18 -8.15
C ALA A 138 -9.61 6.47 -7.02
N ARG A 139 -9.53 7.00 -5.79
CA ARG A 139 -10.30 6.51 -4.64
C ARG A 139 -11.81 6.67 -4.84
N ALA A 140 -12.26 7.81 -5.34
CA ALA A 140 -13.68 8.05 -5.62
C ALA A 140 -14.23 7.07 -6.67
N ILE A 141 -13.47 6.83 -7.76
CA ILE A 141 -13.83 5.83 -8.79
C ILE A 141 -13.90 4.43 -8.18
N GLY A 142 -12.89 4.05 -7.38
CA GLY A 142 -12.87 2.74 -6.70
C GLY A 142 -14.06 2.56 -5.76
N PHE A 143 -14.40 3.59 -4.99
CA PHE A 143 -15.57 3.58 -4.12
C PHE A 143 -16.87 3.44 -4.92
N GLY A 144 -17.04 4.22 -6.00
CA GLY A 144 -18.23 4.14 -6.86
C GLY A 144 -18.42 2.76 -7.51
N ARG A 145 -17.33 2.07 -7.87
CA ARG A 145 -17.41 0.68 -8.36
C ARG A 145 -17.85 -0.31 -7.28
N ALA A 146 -17.34 -0.15 -6.06
CA ALA A 146 -17.71 -1.00 -4.94
C ALA A 146 -19.17 -0.77 -4.52
N ASP A 147 -19.63 0.48 -4.58
CA ASP A 147 -21.02 0.87 -4.34
C ASP A 147 -21.96 0.25 -5.38
N ALA A 148 -21.64 0.36 -6.68
CA ALA A 148 -22.40 -0.28 -7.75
C ALA A 148 -22.47 -1.82 -7.61
N ALA A 149 -21.39 -2.46 -7.14
CA ALA A 149 -21.40 -3.90 -6.85
C ALA A 149 -22.33 -4.23 -5.66
N LEU A 150 -22.33 -3.38 -4.62
CA LEU A 150 -23.21 -3.52 -3.46
C LEU A 150 -24.70 -3.38 -3.86
N ASP A 151 -25.00 -2.47 -4.79
CA ASP A 151 -26.34 -2.32 -5.37
C ASP A 151 -26.76 -3.54 -6.19
N ALA A 152 -25.86 -4.10 -6.99
CA ALA A 152 -26.13 -5.33 -7.74
C ALA A 152 -26.52 -6.50 -6.82
N PHE A 153 -25.82 -6.68 -5.69
CA PHE A 153 -26.18 -7.68 -4.68
C PHE A 153 -27.54 -7.40 -4.02
N SER A 154 -27.92 -6.12 -3.89
CA SER A 154 -29.24 -5.74 -3.39
C SER A 154 -30.34 -6.20 -4.34
N GLY A 155 -30.15 -6.06 -5.65
CA GLY A 155 -31.09 -6.53 -6.67
C GLY A 155 -31.32 -8.04 -6.67
N THR A 156 -30.36 -8.83 -6.17
CA THR A 156 -30.47 -10.29 -6.02
C THR A 156 -30.74 -10.74 -4.59
N GLU A 157 -31.17 -9.83 -3.70
CA GLU A 157 -31.45 -10.11 -2.29
C GLU A 157 -30.29 -10.78 -1.54
N THR A 158 -29.05 -10.56 -2.02
CA THR A 158 -27.84 -11.17 -1.48
C THR A 158 -27.21 -10.23 -0.44
N PRO A 159 -27.09 -10.65 0.83
CA PRO A 159 -26.43 -9.86 1.87
C PRO A 159 -24.95 -9.60 1.56
N ALA A 160 -24.55 -8.33 1.52
CA ALA A 160 -23.18 -7.94 1.27
C ALA A 160 -22.75 -6.77 2.18
N VAL A 161 -21.48 -6.81 2.60
CA VAL A 161 -20.86 -5.78 3.43
C VAL A 161 -19.56 -5.35 2.76
N MET A 162 -19.43 -4.05 2.52
CA MET A 162 -18.22 -3.45 1.96
C MET A 162 -17.22 -3.13 3.08
N LEU A 163 -16.01 -3.66 2.96
CA LEU A 163 -14.91 -3.46 3.91
C LEU A 163 -13.80 -2.62 3.28
N ASN A 164 -13.11 -1.83 4.10
CA ASN A 164 -11.86 -1.17 3.69
C ASN A 164 -10.65 -2.09 3.88
N ARG A 165 -9.46 -1.62 3.47
CA ARG A 165 -8.18 -2.35 3.61
C ARG A 165 -7.79 -2.72 5.05
N SER A 166 -8.40 -2.09 6.05
CA SER A 166 -8.17 -2.42 7.46
C SER A 166 -9.12 -3.51 7.94
N GLY A 167 -10.15 -3.89 7.16
CA GLY A 167 -11.26 -4.75 7.58
C GLY A 167 -12.39 -3.99 8.27
N ASN A 168 -12.41 -2.66 8.20
CA ASN A 168 -13.51 -1.87 8.74
C ASN A 168 -14.66 -1.79 7.72
N VAL A 169 -15.88 -1.97 8.20
CA VAL A 169 -17.12 -1.77 7.47
C VAL A 169 -17.22 -0.30 7.01
N LEU A 170 -17.45 -0.15 5.70
CA LEU A 170 -17.73 1.12 5.03
C LEU A 170 -19.23 1.29 4.77
N ARG A 171 -19.87 0.24 4.25
CA ARG A 171 -21.29 0.17 3.91
C ARG A 171 -21.80 -1.26 4.01
N SER A 172 -23.11 -1.42 4.13
CA SER A 172 -23.84 -2.68 4.05
C SER A 172 -25.06 -2.45 3.17
N ASN A 173 -25.51 -3.46 2.44
CA ASN A 173 -26.78 -3.35 1.73
C ASN A 173 -27.97 -3.71 2.62
N ALA A 174 -29.19 -3.36 2.18
CA ALA A 174 -30.41 -3.60 2.95
C ALA A 174 -30.61 -5.08 3.35
N PRO A 175 -30.34 -6.09 2.49
CA PRO A 175 -30.37 -7.49 2.92
C PRO A 175 -29.38 -7.82 4.05
N ALA A 176 -28.16 -7.28 4.02
CA ALA A 176 -27.19 -7.45 5.11
C ALA A 176 -27.61 -6.75 6.39
N GLU A 177 -28.19 -5.55 6.30
CA GLU A 177 -28.69 -4.82 7.47
C GLU A 177 -29.78 -5.60 8.20
N ARG A 178 -30.65 -6.31 7.48
CA ARG A 178 -31.66 -7.21 8.09
C ARG A 178 -31.06 -8.42 8.81
N LEU A 179 -29.83 -8.84 8.48
CA LEU A 179 -29.12 -9.88 9.21
C LEU A 179 -28.43 -9.36 10.47
N LEU A 180 -28.22 -8.05 10.58
CA LEU A 180 -27.65 -7.45 11.78
C LEU A 180 -28.66 -7.54 12.92
N GLY A 181 -28.20 -7.92 14.10
CA GLY A 181 -29.04 -8.17 15.26
C GLY A 181 -28.23 -8.69 16.43
N ARG A 182 -28.82 -9.52 17.30
CA ARG A 182 -28.08 -10.08 18.44
C ARG A 182 -26.95 -11.04 18.02
N GLY A 183 -27.09 -11.69 16.87
CA GLY A 183 -26.13 -12.71 16.41
C GLY A 183 -24.95 -12.15 15.60
N LEU A 184 -25.13 -11.01 14.96
CA LEU A 184 -24.12 -10.38 14.13
C LEU A 184 -24.29 -8.87 14.21
N GLN A 185 -23.23 -8.16 14.56
CA GLN A 185 -23.25 -6.73 14.85
C GLN A 185 -22.11 -6.02 14.15
N ILE A 186 -22.25 -4.70 13.99
CA ILE A 186 -21.15 -3.84 13.59
C ILE A 186 -20.74 -3.01 14.81
N THR A 187 -19.59 -3.34 15.40
CA THR A 187 -19.06 -2.66 16.59
C THR A 187 -17.73 -2.01 16.25
N ARG A 188 -17.59 -0.70 16.49
CA ARG A 188 -16.38 0.07 16.12
C ARG A 188 -15.96 -0.15 14.66
N ARG A 189 -16.95 -0.19 13.77
CA ARG A 189 -16.79 -0.46 12.33
C ARG A 189 -16.26 -1.86 12.00
N ARG A 190 -16.33 -2.84 12.90
CA ARG A 190 -15.96 -4.25 12.64
C ARG A 190 -17.20 -5.11 12.67
N LEU A 191 -17.24 -6.13 11.81
CA LEU A 191 -18.26 -7.16 11.86
C LEU A 191 -17.93 -8.12 13.02
N VAL A 192 -18.83 -8.23 13.99
CA VAL A 192 -18.64 -8.98 15.23
C VAL A 192 -19.79 -9.95 15.40
N SER A 193 -19.48 -11.23 15.57
CA SER A 193 -20.47 -12.24 15.96
C SER A 193 -20.60 -12.29 17.48
N PHE A 194 -21.75 -12.74 17.99
CA PHE A 194 -21.90 -13.07 19.40
C PHE A 194 -20.90 -14.17 19.85
N ASP A 195 -20.49 -15.03 18.93
CA ASP A 195 -19.41 -15.98 19.15
C ASP A 195 -18.06 -15.31 18.87
N ARG A 196 -17.28 -15.15 19.93
CA ARG A 196 -15.92 -14.60 19.86
C ARG A 196 -15.00 -15.45 18.97
N THR A 197 -15.14 -16.76 18.99
CA THR A 197 -14.32 -17.68 18.19
C THR A 197 -14.56 -17.46 16.70
N ALA A 198 -15.84 -17.26 16.32
CA ALA A 198 -16.21 -16.94 14.94
C ALA A 198 -15.68 -15.56 14.50
N THR A 199 -15.71 -14.57 15.41
CA THR A 199 -15.13 -13.25 15.17
C THR A 199 -13.61 -13.34 14.96
N ASP A 200 -12.90 -14.05 15.83
CA ASP A 200 -11.45 -14.24 15.72
C ASP A 200 -11.08 -15.01 14.43
N ALA A 201 -11.91 -15.97 14.01
CA ALA A 201 -11.73 -16.67 12.74
C ALA A 201 -11.94 -15.76 11.53
N LEU A 202 -12.96 -14.88 11.56
CA LEU A 202 -13.20 -13.90 10.51
C LEU A 202 -12.03 -12.92 10.39
N ASP A 203 -11.54 -12.39 11.51
CA ASP A 203 -10.42 -11.45 11.52
C ASP A 203 -9.13 -12.08 10.99
N ARG A 204 -8.84 -13.35 11.33
CA ARG A 204 -7.70 -14.08 10.75
C ARG A 204 -7.84 -14.24 9.23
N SER A 205 -9.05 -14.59 8.77
CA SER A 205 -9.31 -14.76 7.34
C SER A 205 -9.20 -13.44 6.57
N LEU A 206 -9.77 -12.35 7.10
CA LEU A 206 -9.64 -11.03 6.51
C LEU A 206 -8.18 -10.59 6.46
N LYS A 207 -7.40 -10.83 7.51
CA LYS A 207 -5.97 -10.51 7.53
C LYS A 207 -5.21 -11.30 6.46
N ALA A 208 -5.46 -12.60 6.32
CA ALA A 208 -4.81 -13.43 5.30
C ALA A 208 -5.17 -12.95 3.88
N LEU A 209 -6.45 -12.67 3.62
CA LEU A 209 -6.94 -12.13 2.35
C LEU A 209 -6.26 -10.80 1.97
N LEU A 210 -6.14 -9.90 2.95
CA LEU A 210 -5.56 -8.56 2.76
C LEU A 210 -4.04 -8.58 2.61
N CYS A 211 -3.36 -9.59 3.16
CA CYS A 211 -1.91 -9.77 3.01
C CYS A 211 -1.53 -10.55 1.74
N SER A 212 -2.38 -11.50 1.29
CA SER A 212 -2.10 -12.40 0.18
C SER A 212 -3.32 -12.57 -0.73
N PRO A 213 -3.58 -11.62 -1.66
CA PRO A 213 -4.76 -11.61 -2.51
C PRO A 213 -4.80 -12.79 -3.49
N ASP A 214 -3.65 -13.37 -3.85
CA ASP A 214 -3.59 -14.57 -4.70
C ASP A 214 -4.16 -15.81 -4.02
N THR A 215 -4.32 -15.80 -2.69
CA THR A 215 -4.95 -16.88 -1.92
C THR A 215 -6.46 -16.69 -1.76
N ALA A 216 -7.01 -15.55 -2.20
CA ALA A 216 -8.40 -15.16 -1.96
C ALA A 216 -9.43 -16.19 -2.44
N ALA A 217 -9.21 -16.77 -3.62
CA ALA A 217 -10.16 -17.68 -4.26
C ALA A 217 -10.19 -19.08 -3.62
N SER A 218 -9.20 -19.43 -2.78
CA SER A 218 -9.07 -20.76 -2.17
C SER A 218 -9.33 -20.77 -0.66
N MET A 219 -9.65 -19.62 -0.06
CA MET A 219 -9.93 -19.55 1.37
C MET A 219 -11.31 -20.14 1.69
N PRO A 220 -11.42 -21.04 2.69
CA PRO A 220 -12.71 -21.58 3.09
C PRO A 220 -13.59 -20.48 3.70
N PRO A 221 -14.92 -20.55 3.51
CA PRO A 221 -15.84 -19.61 4.15
C PRO A 221 -15.73 -19.70 5.67
N VAL A 222 -15.80 -18.55 6.34
CA VAL A 222 -15.83 -18.50 7.80
C VAL A 222 -17.29 -18.65 8.26
N PRO A 223 -17.66 -19.73 8.97
CA PRO A 223 -19.01 -19.89 9.46
C PRO A 223 -19.26 -18.88 10.58
N LEU A 224 -20.32 -18.08 10.44
CA LEU A 224 -20.82 -17.21 11.50
C LEU A 224 -22.07 -17.86 12.07
N PRO A 225 -22.06 -18.31 13.35
CA PRO A 225 -23.22 -18.95 13.94
C PRO A 225 -24.38 -17.96 13.99
N ARG A 226 -25.60 -18.48 13.82
CA ARG A 226 -26.83 -17.72 14.06
C ARG A 226 -27.33 -18.05 15.45
N LEU A 227 -27.77 -17.04 16.20
CA LEU A 227 -28.63 -17.25 17.35
C LEU A 227 -29.91 -17.89 16.81
N GLN A 228 -30.12 -19.18 17.11
CA GLN A 228 -31.43 -19.78 16.92
C GLN A 228 -32.39 -19.08 17.88
N GLY A 229 -33.52 -18.60 17.33
CA GLY A 229 -34.63 -18.08 18.12
C GLY A 229 -35.33 -19.20 18.88
#